data_AF-A0A4W5QWP4-F1
#
_entry.id   AF-A0A4W5QWP4-F1
#
_cell.length_a   1.000
_cell.length_b   1.000
_cell.length_c   1.000
_cell.angle_alpha   90.00
_cell.angle_beta   90.00
_cell.angle_gamma   90.00
#
_symmetry.space_group_name_H-M   'P 1'
#
loop_
_entity.id
_entity.type
_entity.pdbx_description
1 polymer ?
#
loop_
_entity_poly.entity_id
_entity_poly.type
_entity_poly.pdbx_seq_one_letter_code
_entity_poly.pdbx_strand_id
1 'polypeptide(L)'
;CHVEGVLWSHAPLVCHMEGVLWSHAPLVCHMEGVLWSHAPLVCHMEGVLWSHSPLVCHMEGVLWSHSPLVCHMEGVLWSHSPLVCHMEGVLWSHAPLVCHMEGILWSHSPLVCHMEGVLWSHSPLVCHIEGVNL
;
A
#
# COMPACT_ATOMS: atom_id res chain seq x y z
N CYS A 1 10.70 17.36 11.26
CA CYS A 1 11.48 17.02 12.47
C CYS A 1 12.12 15.64 12.29
N HIS A 2 13.07 15.27 13.14
CA HIS A 2 13.59 13.90 13.23
C HIS A 2 13.17 13.33 14.60
N VAL A 3 12.61 12.12 14.62
CA VAL A 3 12.05 11.50 15.82
C VAL A 3 12.48 10.05 15.87
N GLU A 4 13.00 9.62 17.02
CA GLU A 4 13.25 8.22 17.32
C GLU A 4 12.32 7.77 18.44
N GLY A 5 11.78 6.56 18.32
CA GLY A 5 10.94 5.95 19.36
C GLY A 5 9.44 6.03 19.05
N VAL A 6 8.63 6.44 20.03
CA VAL A 6 7.17 6.35 19.95
C VAL A 6 6.52 7.73 19.90
N LEU A 7 5.67 7.97 18.90
CA LEU A 7 4.97 9.25 18.72
C LEU A 7 3.47 9.07 18.47
N TRP A 8 2.68 9.92 19.10
CA TRP A 8 1.25 10.08 18.86
C TRP A 8 1.00 11.50 18.36
N SER A 9 0.47 11.65 17.16
CA SER A 9 0.25 12.95 16.52
C SER A 9 -1.23 13.22 16.24
N HIS A 10 -1.70 14.38 16.71
CA HIS A 10 -3.03 14.92 16.44
C HIS A 10 -2.95 16.26 15.66
N ALA A 11 -1.76 16.61 15.19
CA ALA A 11 -1.49 17.80 14.40
C ALA A 11 -0.76 17.40 13.12
N PRO A 12 -0.90 18.16 12.02
CA PRO A 12 -0.17 17.88 10.80
C PRO A 12 1.34 17.81 11.06
N LEU A 13 2.00 16.83 10.46
CA LEU A 13 3.40 16.54 10.74
C LEU A 13 4.18 16.33 9.44
N VAL A 14 5.40 16.87 9.41
CA VAL A 14 6.41 16.55 8.39
C VAL A 14 7.68 16.07 9.08
N CYS A 15 8.04 14.80 8.93
CA CYS A 15 9.12 14.20 9.72
C CYS A 15 9.91 13.10 9.02
N HIS A 16 11.15 12.92 9.48
CA HIS A 16 11.85 11.65 9.43
C HIS A 16 11.62 10.92 10.75
N MET A 17 11.28 9.64 10.72
CA MET A 17 11.03 8.89 11.95
C MET A 17 11.55 7.46 11.90
N GLU A 18 12.16 7.02 13.00
CA GLU A 18 12.50 5.62 13.24
C GLU A 18 11.72 5.17 14.48
N GLY A 19 10.86 4.16 14.34
CA GLY A 19 10.10 3.60 15.45
C GLY A 19 8.61 3.46 15.16
N VAL A 20 7.76 3.95 16.08
CA VAL A 20 6.31 3.69 16.06
C VAL A 20 5.49 4.96 16.11
N LEU A 21 4.64 5.17 15.09
CA LEU A 21 3.83 6.38 14.92
C LEU A 21 2.34 6.05 14.81
N TRP A 22 1.54 6.79 15.58
CA TRP A 22 0.11 6.91 15.36
C TRP A 22 -0.24 8.33 14.93
N SER A 23 -0.94 8.47 13.82
CA SER A 23 -1.35 9.77 13.28
C SER A 23 -2.86 9.86 13.04
N HIS A 24 -3.46 10.91 13.61
CA HIS A 24 -4.86 11.29 13.40
C HIS A 24 -4.97 12.62 12.63
N ALA A 25 -3.87 13.09 12.03
CA ALA A 25 -3.81 14.31 11.25
C ALA A 25 -2.92 14.08 10.00
N PRO A 26 -3.03 14.92 8.96
CA PRO A 26 -2.27 14.73 7.73
C PRO A 26 -0.76 14.61 7.99
N LEU A 27 -0.13 13.62 7.37
CA LEU A 27 1.26 13.26 7.63
C LEU A 27 2.03 13.18 6.31
N VAL A 28 3.22 13.78 6.30
CA VAL A 28 4.21 13.59 5.24
C VAL A 28 5.51 13.11 5.88
N CYS A 29 5.95 11.88 5.59
CA CYS A 29 7.12 11.34 6.30
C CYS A 29 8.04 10.45 5.46
N HIS A 30 9.30 10.43 5.87
CA HIS A 30 10.19 9.29 5.67
C HIS A 30 10.19 8.48 6.96
N MET A 31 9.91 7.18 6.90
CA MET A 31 9.76 6.38 8.11
C MET A 31 10.36 4.98 8.00
N GLU A 32 11.05 4.54 9.03
CA GLU A 32 11.37 3.14 9.25
C GLU A 32 10.65 2.66 10.51
N GLY A 33 9.91 1.55 10.40
CA GLY A 33 9.22 0.94 11.53
C GLY A 33 7.73 0.75 11.30
N VAL A 34 6.89 1.25 12.21
CA VAL A 34 5.45 0.93 12.24
C VAL A 34 4.57 2.17 12.31
N LEU A 35 3.63 2.30 11.37
CA LEU A 35 2.76 3.46 11.23
C LEU A 35 1.29 3.05 11.17
N TRP A 36 0.47 3.70 11.99
CA TRP A 36 -0.98 3.73 11.84
C TRP A 36 -1.42 5.14 11.47
N SER A 37 -2.16 5.27 10.36
CA SER A 37 -2.73 6.54 9.92
C SER A 37 -4.26 6.47 9.76
N HIS A 38 -4.93 7.43 10.39
CA HIS A 38 -6.35 7.72 10.20
C HIS A 38 -6.58 9.04 9.46
N ALA A 39 -5.55 9.61 8.84
CA ALA A 39 -5.62 10.85 8.07
C ALA A 39 -4.74 10.77 6.80
N PRO A 40 -5.00 11.61 5.78
CA PRO A 40 -4.28 11.56 4.53
C PRO A 40 -2.76 11.51 4.71
N LEU A 41 -2.13 10.53 4.07
CA LEU A 41 -0.72 10.20 4.28
C LEU A 41 0.03 10.20 2.96
N VAL A 42 1.20 10.85 2.95
CA VAL A 42 2.20 10.73 1.89
C VAL A 42 3.51 10.27 2.51
N CYS A 43 4.02 9.11 2.14
CA CYS A 43 5.23 8.60 2.79
C CYS A 43 6.19 7.83 1.88
N HIS A 44 7.47 7.89 2.23
CA HIS A 44 8.44 6.85 1.91
C HIS A 44 8.64 6.02 3.18
N MET A 45 8.45 4.70 3.12
CA MET A 45 8.46 3.92 4.33
C MET A 45 9.02 2.50 4.15
N GLU A 46 9.82 2.07 5.12
CA GLU A 46 10.24 0.68 5.29
C GLU A 46 9.60 0.13 6.56
N GLY A 47 8.93 -1.02 6.46
CA GLY A 47 8.33 -1.70 7.61
C GLY A 47 6.84 -1.98 7.44
N VAL A 48 6.02 -1.50 8.38
CA VAL A 48 4.61 -1.90 8.48
C VAL A 48 3.67 -0.70 8.58
N LEU A 49 2.68 -0.64 7.68
CA LEU A 49 1.75 0.47 7.57
C LEU A 49 0.29 -0.01 7.57
N TRP A 50 -0.53 0.61 8.41
CA TRP A 50 -1.99 0.53 8.34
C TRP A 50 -2.57 1.90 8.04
N SER A 51 -3.34 2.01 6.96
CA SER A 51 -4.04 3.25 6.61
C SER A 51 -5.56 3.05 6.52
N HIS A 52 -6.29 3.98 7.11
CA HIS A 52 -7.75 4.10 6.99
C HIS A 52 -8.17 5.40 6.29
N SER A 53 -7.25 5.97 5.51
CA SER A 53 -7.40 7.25 4.82
C SER A 53 -6.55 7.30 3.55
N PRO A 54 -6.88 8.17 2.57
CA PRO A 54 -6.16 8.22 1.30
C PRO A 54 -4.64 8.24 1.48
N LEU A 55 -3.95 7.35 0.77
CA LEU A 55 -2.53 7.09 0.93
C LEU A 55 -1.82 7.16 -0.42
N VAL A 56 -0.70 7.89 -0.44
CA VAL A 56 0.28 7.86 -1.52
C VAL A 56 1.62 7.45 -0.94
N CYS A 57 2.20 6.33 -1.37
CA CYS A 57 3.45 5.87 -0.77
C CYS A 57 4.44 5.20 -1.73
N HIS A 58 5.72 5.30 -1.38
CA HIS A 58 6.74 4.34 -1.74
C HIS A 58 7.01 3.48 -0.51
N MET A 59 6.88 2.16 -0.61
CA MET A 59 6.90 1.28 0.56
C MET A 59 7.70 0.01 0.30
N GLU A 60 8.56 -0.37 1.24
CA GLU A 60 9.08 -1.72 1.36
C GLU A 60 8.53 -2.36 2.64
N GLY A 61 7.92 -3.55 2.52
CA GLY A 61 7.40 -4.30 3.67
C GLY A 61 5.92 -4.63 3.55
N VAL A 62 5.12 -4.24 4.54
CA VAL A 62 3.73 -4.71 4.68
C VAL A 62 2.73 -3.56 4.82
N LEU A 63 1.68 -3.58 4.01
CA LEU A 63 0.66 -2.54 3.96
C LEU A 63 -0.74 -3.13 4.00
N TRP A 64 -1.57 -2.59 4.90
CA TRP A 64 -3.02 -2.74 4.88
C TRP A 64 -3.68 -1.39 4.64
N SER A 65 -4.48 -1.30 3.56
CA SER A 65 -5.26 -0.11 3.24
C SER A 65 -6.75 -0.40 3.16
N HIS A 66 -7.54 0.44 3.85
CA HIS A 66 -9.00 0.46 3.77
C HIS A 66 -9.54 1.70 3.04
N SER A 67 -8.70 2.36 2.25
CA SER A 67 -8.96 3.64 1.60
C SER A 67 -8.14 3.81 0.32
N PRO A 68 -8.57 4.65 -0.63
CA PRO A 68 -7.90 4.79 -1.92
C PRO A 68 -6.38 4.92 -1.80
N LEU A 69 -5.68 4.07 -2.54
CA LEU A 69 -4.23 3.90 -2.43
C LEU A 69 -3.58 4.07 -3.80
N VAL A 70 -2.52 4.88 -3.83
CA VAL A 70 -1.57 4.95 -4.94
C VAL A 70 -0.18 4.60 -4.41
N CYS A 71 0.45 3.53 -4.90
CA CYS A 71 1.74 3.13 -4.36
C CYS A 71 2.73 2.56 -5.36
N HIS A 72 4.01 2.73 -5.05
CA HIS A 72 5.08 1.84 -5.50
C HIS A 72 5.47 0.98 -4.31
N MET A 73 5.46 -0.34 -4.44
CA MET A 73 5.63 -1.21 -3.29
C MET A 73 6.43 -2.48 -3.60
N GLU A 74 7.34 -2.83 -2.70
CA GLU A 74 7.94 -4.15 -2.61
C GLU A 74 7.45 -4.83 -1.33
N GLY A 75 6.90 -6.04 -1.44
CA GLY A 75 6.47 -6.84 -0.29
C GLY A 75 5.01 -7.27 -0.36
N VAL A 76 4.22 -6.95 0.66
CA VAL A 76 2.90 -7.54 0.88
C VAL A 76 1.81 -6.49 1.09
N LEU A 77 0.77 -6.52 0.26
CA LEU A 77 -0.31 -5.54 0.26
C LEU A 77 -1.69 -6.20 0.35
N TRP A 78 -2.49 -5.71 1.28
CA TRP A 78 -3.93 -5.96 1.33
C TRP A 78 -4.69 -4.65 1.12
N SER A 79 -5.52 -4.59 0.07
CA SER A 79 -6.39 -3.44 -0.19
C SER A 79 -7.88 -3.83 -0.22
N HIS A 80 -8.67 -3.08 0.55
CA HIS A 80 -10.14 -3.17 0.52
C HIS A 80 -10.79 -1.99 -0.23
N SER A 81 -10.00 -1.27 -1.02
CA SER A 81 -10.41 -0.02 -1.66
C SER A 81 -9.71 0.17 -3.01
N PRO A 82 -10.16 1.11 -3.87
CA PRO A 82 -9.55 1.32 -5.17
C PRO A 82 -8.04 1.51 -5.07
N LEU A 83 -7.30 0.75 -5.87
CA LEU A 83 -5.84 0.68 -5.81
C LEU A 83 -5.24 0.93 -7.19
N VAL A 84 -4.25 1.82 -7.23
CA VAL A 84 -3.34 1.99 -8.37
C VAL A 84 -1.92 1.71 -7.89
N CYS A 85 -1.25 0.71 -8.44
CA CYS A 85 0.09 0.36 -7.96
C CYS A 85 1.08 -0.12 -9.02
N HIS A 86 2.35 0.12 -8.74
CA HIS A 86 3.46 -0.69 -9.24
C HIS A 86 3.94 -1.55 -8.07
N MET A 87 4.00 -2.87 -8.24
CA MET A 87 4.26 -3.76 -7.12
C MET A 87 5.13 -4.96 -7.47
N GLU A 88 6.10 -5.25 -6.61
CA GLU A 88 6.79 -6.53 -6.57
C GLU A 88 6.40 -7.28 -5.29
N GLY A 89 5.96 -8.53 -5.42
CA GLY A 89 5.59 -9.38 -4.27
C GLY A 89 4.16 -9.87 -4.31
N VAL A 90 3.39 -9.62 -3.25
CA VAL A 90 2.11 -10.29 -3.00
C VAL A 90 0.97 -9.33 -2.72
N LEU A 91 -0.10 -9.41 -3.53
CA LEU A 91 -1.24 -8.52 -3.48
C LEU A 91 -2.55 -9.27 -3.33
N TRP A 92 -3.36 -8.86 -2.34
CA TRP A 92 -4.78 -9.17 -2.25
C TRP A 92 -5.61 -7.90 -2.41
N SER A 93 -6.50 -7.89 -3.41
CA SER A 93 -7.44 -6.79 -3.62
C SER A 93 -8.90 -7.24 -3.62
N HIS A 94 -9.71 -6.55 -2.84
CA HIS A 94 -11.17 -6.69 -2.80
C HIS A 94 -11.91 -5.54 -3.50
N ALA A 95 -11.19 -4.64 -4.18
CA ALA A 95 -11.75 -3.47 -4.84
C ALA A 95 -10.99 -3.14 -6.15
N PRO A 96 -11.57 -2.34 -7.06
CA PRO A 96 -11.03 -2.14 -8.39
C PRO A 96 -9.54 -1.82 -8.40
N LEU A 97 -8.80 -2.54 -9.23
CA LEU A 97 -7.34 -2.54 -9.24
C LEU A 97 -6.81 -2.20 -10.63
N VAL A 98 -5.88 -1.25 -10.67
CA VAL A 98 -5.02 -0.97 -11.83
C VAL A 98 -3.57 -1.18 -11.41
N CYS A 99 -2.88 -2.16 -11.99
CA CYS A 99 -1.51 -2.46 -11.55
C CYS A 99 -0.52 -2.84 -12.66
N HIS A 100 0.74 -2.51 -12.43
CA HIS A 100 1.87 -3.24 -12.97
C HIS A 100 2.44 -4.11 -11.84
N MET A 101 2.58 -5.41 -12.04
CA MET A 101 2.93 -6.31 -10.95
C MET A 101 3.87 -7.45 -11.35
N GLU A 102 4.88 -7.70 -10.53
CA GLU A 102 5.68 -8.94 -10.55
C GLU A 102 5.39 -9.72 -9.27
N GLY A 103 4.88 -10.96 -9.40
CA GLY A 103 4.63 -11.83 -8.25
C GLY A 103 3.23 -12.45 -8.24
N ILE A 104 2.56 -12.42 -7.08
CA ILE A 104 1.30 -13.16 -6.87
C ILE A 104 0.15 -12.21 -6.56
N LEU A 105 -0.90 -12.27 -7.38
CA LEU A 105 -2.11 -11.45 -7.25
C LEU A 105 -3.36 -12.31 -7.01
N TRP A 106 -4.12 -11.94 -5.99
CA TRP A 106 -5.51 -12.36 -5.81
C TRP A 106 -6.44 -11.15 -5.92
N SER A 107 -7.38 -11.19 -6.87
CA SER A 107 -8.40 -10.14 -7.03
C SER A 107 -9.83 -10.69 -7.04
N HIS A 108 -10.69 -10.09 -6.22
CA HIS A 108 -12.13 -10.35 -6.20
C HIS A 108 -12.96 -9.27 -6.92
N SER A 109 -12.31 -8.40 -7.70
CA SER A 109 -12.94 -7.21 -8.28
C SER A 109 -12.29 -6.80 -9.60
N PRO A 110 -12.94 -5.92 -10.41
CA PRO A 110 -12.45 -5.58 -11.74
C PRO A 110 -10.97 -5.21 -11.74
N LEU A 111 -10.23 -5.85 -12.64
CA LEU A 111 -8.77 -5.79 -12.69
C LEU A 111 -8.31 -5.36 -14.08
N VAL A 112 -7.46 -4.32 -14.11
CA VAL A 112 -6.66 -3.92 -15.27
C VAL A 112 -5.19 -4.08 -14.92
N CYS A 113 -4.45 -4.93 -15.62
CA CYS A 113 -3.07 -5.20 -15.24
C CYS A 113 -2.08 -5.52 -16.36
N HIS A 114 -0.81 -5.25 -16.08
CA HIS A 114 0.33 -5.90 -16.71
C HIS A 114 1.05 -6.71 -15.63
N MET A 115 1.30 -8.00 -15.88
CA MET A 115 1.74 -8.91 -14.85
C MET A 115 2.80 -9.90 -15.33
N GLU A 116 3.82 -10.13 -14.50
CA GLU A 116 4.62 -11.36 -14.51
C GLU A 116 4.32 -12.17 -13.24
N GLY A 117 3.98 -13.46 -13.36
CA GLY A 117 3.76 -14.35 -12.21
C GLY A 117 2.42 -15.07 -12.16
N VAL A 118 1.76 -15.08 -10.99
CA VAL A 118 0.56 -15.91 -10.74
C VAL A 118 -0.65 -15.04 -10.41
N LEU A 119 -1.71 -15.18 -11.21
CA LEU A 119 -2.99 -14.50 -11.00
C LEU A 119 -4.09 -15.49 -10.58
N TRP A 120 -4.84 -15.11 -9.55
CA TRP A 120 -6.18 -15.61 -9.28
C TRP A 120 -7.20 -14.48 -9.37
N SER A 121 -8.22 -14.64 -10.21
CA SER A 121 -9.28 -13.63 -10.35
C SER A 121 -10.69 -14.22 -10.43
N HIS A 122 -11.64 -13.61 -9.72
CA HIS A 122 -13.05 -14.01 -9.72
C HIS A 122 -13.99 -13.00 -10.40
N SER A 123 -13.47 -12.15 -11.29
CA SER A 123 -14.23 -11.02 -11.85
C SER A 123 -13.68 -10.57 -13.22
N PRO A 124 -14.28 -9.57 -13.89
CA PRO A 124 -13.82 -9.10 -15.19
C PRO A 124 -12.34 -8.70 -15.20
N LEU A 125 -11.63 -9.15 -16.22
CA LEU A 125 -10.18 -9.05 -16.35
C LEU A 125 -9.79 -8.38 -17.68
N VAL A 126 -8.94 -7.37 -17.62
CA VAL A 126 -8.21 -6.81 -18.76
C VAL A 126 -6.72 -6.83 -18.43
N CYS A 127 -6.05 -7.94 -18.75
CA CYS A 127 -4.65 -8.12 -18.37
C CYS A 127 -3.76 -8.70 -19.47
N HIS A 128 -2.52 -8.22 -19.50
CA HIS A 128 -1.39 -8.91 -20.10
C HIS A 128 -0.66 -9.68 -19.00
N ILE A 129 -0.46 -10.98 -19.17
CA ILE A 129 0.14 -11.84 -18.14
C ILE A 129 1.22 -12.73 -18.77
N GLU A 130 2.45 -12.58 -18.29
CA GLU A 130 3.54 -13.52 -18.50
C GLU A 130 3.64 -14.44 -17.28
N GLY A 131 2.92 -15.56 -17.32
CA GLY A 131 2.84 -16.48 -16.19
C GLY A 131 1.57 -17.32 -16.19
N VAL A 132 1.03 -17.59 -15.00
CA VAL A 132 -0.11 -18.49 -14.81
C VAL A 132 -1.33 -17.70 -14.35
N ASN A 133 -2.46 -17.89 -15.04
CA ASN A 133 -3.77 -17.40 -14.60
C ASN A 133 -4.64 -18.58 -14.18
N LEU A 134 -5.19 -18.52 -12.97
CA LEU A 134 -5.92 -19.57 -12.27
C LEU A 134 -7.33 -19.09 -11.88
#